data_AF-A0A7C5LR15-F1
#
_entry.id   AF-A0A7C5LR15-F1
#
_cell.length_a   1.000
_cell.length_b   1.000
_cell.length_c   1.000
_cell.angle_alpha   90.00
_cell.angle_beta   90.00
_cell.angle_gamma   90.00
#
_symmetry.space_group_name_H-M   'P 1'
#
loop_
_entity.id
_entity.type
_entity.pdbx_description
1 polymer ?
#
loop_
_entity_poly.entity_id
_entity_poly.type
_entity_poly.pdbx_seq_one_letter_code
_entity_poly.pdbx_strand_id
1 'polypeptide(L)' 'ATEAEIIEHCRANLAKFKVPTAVEFRPELPKTMVGKILRRALREEEIAKQSRAP' A
#
# COMPACT_ATOMS: atom_id res chain seq x y z
N ALA A 1 -4.23 -5.41 13.29
CA ALA A 1 -5.25 -4.67 12.52
C ALA A 1 -5.50 -5.41 11.22
N THR A 2 -6.75 -5.58 10.83
CA THR A 2 -7.16 -6.13 9.54
C THR A 2 -7.19 -5.03 8.47
N GLU A 3 -7.22 -5.40 7.20
CA GLU A 3 -7.39 -4.45 6.10
C GLU A 3 -8.68 -3.61 6.25
N ALA A 4 -9.80 -4.26 6.61
CA ALA A 4 -11.07 -3.59 6.82
C ALA A 4 -11.03 -2.56 7.94
N GLU A 5 -10.35 -2.87 9.06
CA GLU A 5 -10.18 -1.94 10.18
C GLU A 5 -9.40 -0.68 9.75
N ILE A 6 -8.34 -0.83 8.95
CA ILE A 6 -7.56 0.31 8.45
C ILE A 6 -8.39 1.16 7.49
N ILE A 7 -9.13 0.52 6.58
CA ILE A 7 -9.99 1.24 5.63
C ILE A 7 -11.10 2.00 6.36
N GLU A 8 -11.74 1.38 7.36
CA GLU A 8 -12.81 2.02 8.13
C GLU A 8 -12.27 3.22 8.95
N HIS A 9 -11.09 3.07 9.55
CA HIS A 9 -10.41 4.19 10.18
C HIS A 9 -10.16 5.33 9.19
N CYS A 10 -9.69 5.03 7.97
CA CYS A 10 -9.50 6.06 6.94
C CYS A 10 -10.82 6.70 6.49
N ARG A 11 -11.92 5.94 6.37
CA ARG A 11 -13.24 6.47 5.99
C ARG A 11 -13.79 7.45 7.01
N ALA A 12 -13.57 7.18 8.30
CA ALA A 12 -14.02 8.08 9.38
C ALA A 12 -13.21 9.39 9.43
N ASN A 13 -11.97 9.40 8.95
CA ASN A 13 -11.03 10.52 9.15
C ASN A 13 -10.63 11.26 7.85
N LEU A 14 -10.89 10.69 6.67
CA LEU A 14 -10.47 11.25 5.38
C LEU A 14 -11.66 11.47 4.45
N ALA A 15 -11.50 12.43 3.52
CA ALA A 15 -12.42 12.56 2.40
C ALA A 15 -12.46 11.27 1.57
N LYS A 16 -13.63 10.92 1.02
CA LYS A 16 -13.89 9.66 0.32
C LYS A 16 -12.84 9.29 -0.74
N PHE A 17 -12.33 10.27 -1.49
CA PHE A 17 -11.32 10.04 -2.55
C PHE A 17 -9.90 9.77 -2.05
N LYS A 18 -9.63 9.98 -0.75
CA LYS A 18 -8.33 9.70 -0.11
C LYS A 18 -8.31 8.34 0.60
N VAL A 19 -9.46 7.68 0.70
CA VAL A 19 -9.56 6.36 1.32
C VAL A 19 -8.89 5.34 0.40
N PRO A 20 -7.96 4.50 0.91
CA PRO A 20 -7.30 3.49 0.10
C PRO A 20 -8.31 2.44 -0.38
N THR A 21 -8.08 1.91 -1.58
CA THR A 21 -8.90 0.82 -2.14
C THR A 21 -8.49 -0.56 -1.62
N ALA A 22 -7.22 -0.73 -1.23
CA ALA A 22 -6.67 -1.96 -0.67
C ALA A 22 -5.55 -1.62 0.32
N VAL A 23 -5.31 -2.53 1.29
CA VAL A 23 -4.23 -2.42 2.28
C VAL A 23 -3.46 -3.73 2.36
N GLU A 24 -2.18 -3.69 2.01
CA GLU A 24 -1.27 -4.84 2.11
C GLU A 24 -0.34 -4.70 3.33
N PHE A 25 -0.35 -5.71 4.20
CA PHE A 25 0.61 -5.81 5.30
C PHE A 25 1.87 -6.52 4.82
N ARG A 26 3.03 -5.90 5.07
CA ARG A 26 4.33 -6.46 4.71
C ARG A 26 5.26 -6.49 5.93
N PRO A 27 6.15 -7.49 6.03
CA PRO A 27 7.14 -7.53 7.11
C PRO A 27 8.15 -6.38 7.01
N GLU A 28 8.45 -5.94 5.78
CA GLU A 28 9.37 -4.83 5.53
C GLU A 28 9.01 -4.03 4.28
N LEU A 29 9.57 -2.82 4.19
CA LEU A 29 9.47 -1.95 3.03
C LEU A 29 10.82 -1.90 2.31
N PRO A 30 10.84 -1.86 0.97
CA PRO A 30 12.06 -1.67 0.22
C PRO A 30 12.66 -0.32 0.58
N LYS A 31 13.96 -0.31 0.84
CA LYS A 31 14.70 0.89 1.26
C LYS A 31 15.89 1.14 0.34
N THR A 32 16.31 2.39 0.25
CA THR A 32 17.59 2.77 -0.34
C THR A 32 18.74 2.29 0.55
N MET A 33 19.98 2.35 0.03
CA MET A 33 21.20 2.04 0.79
C MET A 33 21.36 2.89 2.07
N VAL A 34 20.72 4.05 2.11
CA VAL A 34 20.70 4.95 3.29
C VAL A 34 19.38 4.85 4.08
N GLY A 35 18.57 3.81 3.85
CA GLY A 35 17.39 3.48 4.65
C GLY A 35 16.09 4.21 4.30
N LYS A 36 16.04 5.05 3.25
CA LYS A 36 14.81 5.75 2.85
C LYS A 36 13.86 4.79 2.12
N ILE A 37 12.55 4.89 2.34
CA ILE A 37 11.56 4.06 1.63
C ILE A 37 11.65 4.31 0.12
N LEU A 38 11.81 3.24 -0.65
CA LEU A 38 11.92 3.27 -2.10
C LEU A 38 10.54 3.07 -2.73
N ARG A 39 9.75 4.14 -2.81
CA ARG A 39 8.37 4.12 -3.35
C ARG A 39 8.27 3.63 -4.80
N ARG A 40 9.34 3.80 -5.60
CA ARG A 40 9.38 3.33 -6.99
C ARG A 40 9.28 1.80 -7.07
N ALA A 41 10.09 1.10 -6.28
CA ALA A 41 10.07 -0.36 -6.23
C ALA A 41 8.69 -0.91 -5.83
N LEU A 42 8.07 -0.31 -4.79
CA LEU A 42 6.71 -0.65 -4.38
C LEU A 42 5.69 -0.54 -5.53
N ARG A 43 5.81 0.51 -6.36
CA ARG A 43 4.92 0.70 -7.51
C ARG A 43 5.18 -0.32 -8.62
N GLU A 44 6.44 -0.61 -8.92
CA GLU A 44 6.82 -1.59 -9.95
C GLU A 44 6.34 -3.00 -9.57
N GLU A 45 6.53 -3.40 -8.30
CA GLU A 45 6.02 -4.67 -7.76
C GLU A 45 4.50 -4.77 -7.89
N GLU A 46 3.77 -3.70 -7.58
CA GLU A 46 2.32 -3.68 -7.65
C GLU A 46 1.80 -3.73 -9.09
N ILE A 47 2.43 -3.00 -10.01
CA ILE A 47 2.12 -3.09 -11.45
C ILE A 47 2.37 -4.51 -11.97
N ALA A 48 3.48 -5.13 -11.57
CA ALA A 48 3.82 -6.50 -11.98
C ALA A 48 2.89 -7.56 -11.38
N LYS A 49 2.34 -7.33 -10.18
CA LYS A 49 1.30 -8.18 -9.58
C LYS A 49 0.01 -8.09 -10.39
N GLN A 50 -0.42 -6.87 -10.73
CA GLN A 50 -1.66 -6.63 -11.48
C GLN A 50 -1.59 -7.18 -12.91
N SER A 51 -0.43 -7.12 -13.58
CA SER A 51 -0.26 -7.66 -14.94
C SER A 51 -0.17 -9.19 -14.99
N ARG A 52 0.06 -9.85 -13.86
CA ARG A 52 0.12 -11.32 -13.73
C ARG A 52 -1.22 -11.94 -13.33
N ALA A 53 -2.25 -11.14 -13.06
CA ALA A 53 -3.59 -11.66 -12.85
C ALA A 53 -4.16 -12.14 -14.20
N PRO A 54 -4.68 -13.38 -14.29
CA PRO A 54 -5.34 -13.88 -15.50
C PRO A 54 -6.61 -13.10 -15.85
#